data_AF-A0A662XX06-F1
#
_entry.id   AF-A0A662XX06-F1
#
_cell.length_a   1.000
_cell.length_b   1.000
_cell.length_c   1.000
_cell.angle_alpha   90.00
_cell.angle_beta   90.00
_cell.angle_gamma   90.00
#
_symmetry.space_group_name_H-M   'P 1'
#
loop_
_entity.id
_entity.type
_entity.pdbx_description
1 polymer ?
#
loop_
_entity_poly.entity_id
_entity_poly.type
_entity_poly.pdbx_seq_one_letter_code
_entity_poly.pdbx_strand_id
1 'polypeptide(L)'
;FVTVAGVKKHPQRQCKVCLNRKARVGKRQATKNFCPGCTTNDKTRTYLCNRVWPHYPGNTLTYHQIWHYLWDYGRKRPKPRAGRDIQMRGEMEDEDEDEDEDGDSDENEE
;
A
#
# COMPACT_ATOMS: atom_id res chain seq x y z
N PHE A 1 12.04 12.36 -0.28
CA PHE A 1 11.65 13.34 0.75
C PHE A 1 10.15 13.59 0.65
N VAL A 2 9.49 13.91 1.77
CA VAL A 2 8.07 14.26 1.90
C VAL A 2 8.00 15.69 2.43
N THR A 3 7.30 16.58 1.74
CA THR A 3 7.08 17.94 2.23
C THR A 3 5.90 17.93 3.19
N VAL A 4 6.16 18.20 4.47
CA VAL A 4 5.11 18.36 5.50
C VAL A 4 5.27 19.75 6.09
N ALA A 5 4.28 20.63 5.88
CA ALA A 5 4.33 22.03 6.29
C ALA A 5 5.63 22.75 5.82
N GLY A 6 5.97 22.62 4.54
CA GLY A 6 7.17 23.23 3.95
C GLY A 6 8.51 22.52 4.25
N VAL A 7 8.54 21.57 5.19
CA VAL A 7 9.77 20.87 5.58
C VAL A 7 9.93 19.56 4.83
N LYS A 8 11.07 19.37 4.14
CA LYS A 8 11.46 18.10 3.50
C LYS A 8 11.85 17.07 4.58
N LYS A 9 11.05 16.03 4.76
CA LYS A 9 11.30 14.93 5.71
C LYS A 9 11.58 13.62 4.99
N HIS A 10 12.38 12.75 5.59
CA HIS A 10 12.56 11.41 5.03
C HIS A 10 11.28 10.58 5.18
N PRO A 11 10.94 9.71 4.21
CA PRO A 11 9.83 8.78 4.35
C PRO A 11 10.07 7.92 5.59
N GLN A 12 9.09 7.88 6.49
CA GLN A 12 9.22 7.04 7.66
C GLN A 12 8.98 5.58 7.24
N ARG A 13 9.93 4.69 7.57
CA ARG A 13 9.84 3.23 7.35
C ARG A 13 8.85 2.56 8.31
N GLN A 14 7.65 3.11 8.42
CA GLN A 14 6.64 2.71 9.39
C GLN A 14 5.66 1.76 8.73
N CYS A 15 5.32 0.67 9.43
CA CYS A 15 4.30 -0.24 8.94
C CYS A 15 2.94 0.46 8.87
N LYS A 16 2.29 0.39 7.71
CA LYS A 16 0.98 1.04 7.48
C LYS A 16 -0.10 0.50 8.42
N VAL A 17 -0.18 -0.82 8.61
CA VAL A 17 -1.17 -1.43 9.53
C VAL A 17 -0.86 -1.08 11.00
N CYS A 18 0.41 -1.13 11.41
CA CYS A 18 0.81 -0.71 12.76
C CYS A 18 0.50 0.77 13.03
N LEU A 19 0.71 1.63 12.04
CA LEU A 19 0.45 3.07 12.16
C LEU A 19 -1.05 3.36 12.28
N ASN A 20 -1.89 2.63 11.57
CA ASN A 20 -3.35 2.78 11.62
C ASN A 20 -3.91 2.29 12.96
N ARG A 21 -3.40 1.16 13.46
CA ARG A 21 -3.89 0.49 14.67
C ARG A 21 -3.19 0.91 15.96
N LYS A 22 -2.25 1.86 15.93
CA LYS A 22 -1.57 2.33 17.14
C LYS A 22 -2.58 2.91 18.14
N ALA A 23 -2.37 2.58 19.42
CA ALA A 23 -3.24 3.06 20.50
C ALA A 23 -2.99 4.53 20.88
N ARG A 24 -1.79 5.06 20.62
CA ARG A 24 -1.39 6.43 21.01
C ARG A 24 -0.64 7.12 19.88
N VAL A 25 -0.83 8.43 19.76
CA VAL A 25 -0.02 9.28 18.89
C VAL A 25 1.45 9.21 19.34
N GLY A 26 2.38 9.05 18.39
CA GLY A 26 3.81 8.95 18.69
C GLY A 26 4.36 7.53 18.79
N LYS A 27 3.54 6.49 18.97
CA LYS A 27 4.01 5.10 18.89
C LYS A 27 4.47 4.80 17.45
N ARG A 28 5.75 4.47 17.31
CA ARG A 28 6.40 4.16 16.03
C ARG A 28 6.87 2.72 16.03
N GLN A 29 6.58 1.99 14.96
CA GLN A 29 7.14 0.68 14.68
C GLN A 29 7.79 0.73 13.30
N ALA A 30 9.10 0.94 13.31
CA ALA A 30 9.89 0.87 12.10
C ALA A 30 10.00 -0.59 11.63
N THR A 31 9.87 -0.82 10.34
CA THR A 31 10.08 -2.12 9.71
C THR A 31 11.06 -1.96 8.55
N LYS A 32 11.92 -2.97 8.37
CA LYS A 32 12.77 -3.07 7.18
C LYS A 32 12.02 -3.74 6.02
N ASN A 33 10.97 -4.51 6.35
CA ASN A 33 10.19 -5.26 5.39
C ASN A 33 9.21 -4.33 4.66
N PHE A 34 9.14 -4.48 3.35
CA PHE A 34 8.22 -3.76 2.48
C PHE A 34 7.62 -4.76 1.48
N CYS A 35 6.43 -4.46 0.97
CA CYS A 35 5.82 -5.28 -0.06
C CYS A 35 6.32 -4.83 -1.44
N PRO A 36 7.01 -5.69 -2.21
CA PRO A 36 7.45 -5.33 -3.56
C PRO A 36 6.27 -5.10 -4.51
N GLY A 37 5.19 -5.86 -4.40
CA GLY A 37 3.99 -5.69 -5.25
C GLY A 37 3.23 -4.38 -5.01
N CYS A 38 3.29 -3.80 -3.80
CA CYS A 38 2.74 -2.47 -3.51
C CYS A 38 3.78 -1.34 -3.63
N THR A 39 4.97 -1.63 -4.14
CA THR A 39 6.04 -0.64 -4.27
C THR A 39 6.22 -0.31 -5.74
N THR A 40 5.70 0.84 -6.17
CA THR A 40 5.91 1.34 -7.54
C THR A 40 7.29 1.96 -7.73
N ASN A 41 7.85 2.59 -6.68
CA ASN A 41 9.14 3.27 -6.71
C ASN A 41 9.75 3.27 -5.30
N ASP A 42 11.05 3.50 -5.19
CA ASP A 42 11.77 3.63 -3.92
C ASP A 42 11.18 4.67 -2.97
N LYS A 43 10.52 5.68 -3.55
CA LYS A 43 9.83 6.75 -2.83
C LYS A 43 8.42 6.36 -2.35
N THR A 44 7.80 5.34 -2.95
CA THR A 44 6.44 4.86 -2.64
C THR A 44 6.41 3.50 -1.95
N ARG A 45 7.58 3.00 -1.51
CA ARG A 45 7.72 1.74 -0.76
C ARG A 45 6.67 1.59 0.33
N THR A 46 5.81 0.58 0.18
CA THR A 46 4.77 0.24 1.15
C THR A 46 5.36 -0.67 2.22
N TYR A 47 5.69 -0.06 3.35
CA TYR A 47 6.27 -0.77 4.49
C TYR A 47 5.19 -1.55 5.26
N LEU A 48 5.41 -2.86 5.40
CA LEU A 48 4.52 -3.78 6.09
C LEU A 48 5.33 -4.70 7.02
N CYS A 49 4.79 -5.05 8.17
CA CYS A 49 5.40 -6.04 9.04
C CYS A 49 5.00 -7.45 8.58
N ASN A 50 5.88 -8.43 8.75
CA ASN A 50 5.53 -9.85 8.49
C ASN A 50 5.07 -10.59 9.76
N ARG A 51 4.79 -9.84 10.84
CA ARG A 51 4.36 -10.41 12.11
C ARG A 51 2.86 -10.65 12.10
N VAL A 52 2.42 -11.71 12.76
CA VAL A 52 1.01 -11.98 13.06
C VAL A 52 0.47 -10.86 13.95
N TRP A 53 -0.74 -10.39 13.67
CA TRP A 53 -1.38 -9.36 14.48
C TRP A 53 -2.06 -10.00 15.70
N PRO A 54 -1.60 -9.75 16.95
CA PRO A 54 -2.04 -10.50 18.12
C PRO A 54 -3.35 -9.97 18.73
N HIS A 55 -4.22 -9.30 17.96
CA HIS A 55 -5.40 -8.64 18.54
C HIS A 55 -6.55 -9.60 18.85
N TYR A 56 -6.74 -10.65 18.05
CA TYR A 56 -7.83 -11.61 18.22
C TYR A 56 -7.27 -13.00 18.51
N PRO A 57 -7.82 -13.72 19.51
CA PRO A 57 -7.47 -15.12 19.72
C PRO A 57 -7.85 -15.93 18.47
N GLY A 58 -6.88 -16.67 17.93
CA GLY A 58 -7.05 -17.44 16.69
C GLY A 58 -6.70 -16.69 15.39
N ASN A 59 -6.30 -15.41 15.45
CA ASN A 59 -5.85 -14.73 14.24
C ASN A 59 -4.46 -15.19 13.83
N THR A 60 -4.35 -15.79 12.65
CA THR A 60 -3.09 -16.19 12.01
C THR A 60 -2.63 -15.20 10.95
N LEU A 61 -3.42 -14.14 10.69
CA LEU A 61 -3.11 -13.18 9.64
C LEU A 61 -1.97 -12.24 10.06
N THR A 62 -0.96 -12.19 9.19
CA THR A 62 0.13 -11.22 9.25
C THR A 62 -0.35 -9.82 8.90
N TYR A 63 0.38 -8.79 9.34
CA TYR A 63 0.10 -7.42 8.92
C TYR A 63 0.14 -7.24 7.40
N HIS A 64 0.95 -8.03 6.68
CA HIS A 64 0.94 -8.09 5.22
C HIS A 64 -0.40 -8.59 4.70
N GLN A 65 -0.85 -9.76 5.14
CA GLN A 65 -2.13 -10.34 4.72
C GLN A 65 -3.32 -9.45 5.06
N ILE A 66 -3.31 -8.80 6.22
CA ILE A 66 -4.36 -7.85 6.60
C ILE A 66 -4.42 -6.67 5.61
N TRP A 67 -3.27 -6.16 5.19
CA TRP A 67 -3.20 -5.05 4.24
C TRP A 67 -3.80 -5.41 2.88
N HIS A 68 -3.42 -6.58 2.35
CA HIS A 68 -3.83 -7.01 1.02
C HIS A 68 -5.27 -7.53 1.00
N TYR A 69 -5.58 -8.50 1.86
CA TYR A 69 -6.87 -9.21 1.79
C TYR A 69 -7.98 -8.49 2.55
N LEU A 70 -7.66 -7.96 3.74
CA LEU A 70 -8.70 -7.38 4.60
C LEU A 70 -8.97 -5.91 4.27
N TRP A 71 -7.92 -5.18 3.87
CA TRP A 71 -7.99 -3.74 3.60
C TRP A 71 -7.94 -3.40 2.12
N ASP A 72 -7.88 -4.42 1.25
CA ASP A 72 -7.96 -4.26 -0.21
C ASP A 72 -6.90 -3.27 -0.72
N TYR A 73 -5.63 -3.61 -0.48
CA TYR A 73 -4.48 -2.74 -0.74
C TYR A 73 -4.55 -1.38 -0.04
N GLY A 74 -5.36 -1.28 1.02
CA GLY A 74 -5.63 -0.08 1.80
C GLY A 74 -6.78 0.78 1.28
N ARG A 75 -7.50 0.38 0.23
CA ARG A 75 -8.72 1.04 -0.27
C ARG A 75 -9.86 0.96 0.76
N LYS A 76 -10.01 -0.18 1.47
CA LYS A 76 -11.07 -0.44 2.48
C LYS A 76 -10.56 -0.30 3.92
N ARG A 77 -9.52 0.50 4.13
CA ARG A 77 -8.88 0.63 5.45
C ARG A 77 -9.79 1.34 6.46
N PRO A 78 -9.90 0.84 7.72
CA PRO A 78 -10.58 1.55 8.79
C PRO A 78 -9.86 2.86 9.18
N LYS A 79 -10.62 3.83 9.70
CA LYS A 79 -10.02 5.06 10.23
C LYS A 79 -8.99 4.76 11.33
N PRO A 80 -7.84 5.45 11.34
CA PRO A 80 -6.82 5.24 12.37
C PRO A 80 -7.39 5.47 13.76
N ARG A 81 -6.97 4.65 14.73
CA ARG A 81 -7.41 4.82 16.13
C ARG A 81 -6.83 6.08 16.79
N ALA A 82 -5.66 6.53 16.34
CA ALA A 82 -4.99 7.70 16.92
C ALA A 82 -4.13 8.44 15.89
N GLY A 83 -4.24 9.78 15.89
CA GLY A 83 -3.40 10.67 15.09
C GLY A 83 -3.88 10.84 13.65
N ARG A 84 -2.95 11.28 12.78
CA ARG A 84 -3.24 11.56 11.36
C ARG A 84 -3.43 10.31 10.53
N ASP A 85 -4.24 10.43 9.49
CA ASP A 85 -4.49 9.37 8.54
C ASP A 85 -3.26 9.03 7.69
N ILE A 86 -3.25 7.80 7.19
CA ILE A 86 -2.15 7.28 6.40
C ILE A 86 -2.34 7.72 4.96
N GLN A 87 -1.41 8.54 4.50
CA GLN A 87 -1.31 8.89 3.10
C GLN A 87 -0.71 7.70 2.33
N MET A 88 -1.50 7.18 1.38
CA MET A 88 -1.02 6.35 0.28
C MET A 88 -0.30 7.28 -0.70
N ARG A 89 0.74 6.81 -1.37
CA ARG A 89 1.47 7.63 -2.33
C ARG A 89 1.84 6.71 -3.48
N GLY A 90 1.26 6.96 -4.66
CA GLY A 90 1.33 6.09 -5.83
C GLY A 90 0.01 5.34 -6.04
N GLU A 91 -1.01 6.08 -6.44
CA GLU A 91 -2.14 5.52 -7.19
C GLU A 91 -1.79 5.87 -8.64
N MET A 92 -1.35 4.88 -9.42
CA MET A 92 -1.50 4.99 -10.87
C MET A 92 -2.87 4.39 -11.11
N GLU A 93 -3.72 5.21 -11.72
CA GLU A 93 -5.08 4.87 -12.11
C GLU A 93 -5.03 3.60 -12.97
N ASP A 94 -6.04 2.75 -12.78
CA ASP A 94 -6.32 1.61 -13.63
C ASP A 94 -6.56 2.19 -15.05
N GLU A 95 -5.54 2.21 -15.92
CA GLU A 95 -5.66 2.56 -17.34
C GLU A 95 -6.26 1.36 -18.09
N ASP A 96 -7.22 1.68 -18.95
CA ASP A 96 -8.28 0.85 -19.50
C ASP A 96 -7.82 -0.42 -20.24
N GLU A 97 -8.63 -1.48 -20.16
CA GLU A 97 -8.58 -2.63 -21.07
C GLU A 97 -8.96 -2.14 -22.48
N ASP A 98 -7.97 -1.76 -23.30
CA ASP A 98 -8.13 -1.70 -24.75
C ASP A 98 -8.25 -3.15 -25.29
N GLU A 99 -9.43 -3.76 -25.15
CA GLU A 99 -9.84 -4.88 -25.99
C GLU A 99 -10.43 -4.31 -27.30
N ASP A 100 -9.72 -4.51 -28.41
CA ASP A 100 -10.34 -4.93 -29.68
C ASP A 100 -9.25 -5.56 -30.58
N GLU A 101 -9.33 -6.88 -30.72
CA GLU A 101 -8.54 -7.76 -31.57
C GLU A 101 -8.81 -7.53 -33.07
N ASP A 102 -7.71 -7.52 -33.84
CA ASP A 102 -7.46 -8.19 -35.12
C ASP A 102 -8.39 -8.02 -36.35
N GLY A 103 -7.75 -7.61 -37.45
CA GLY A 103 -7.85 -8.33 -38.72
C GLY A 103 -8.43 -7.57 -39.91
N ASP A 104 -7.58 -7.20 -40.86
CA ASP A 104 -7.93 -7.40 -42.28
C ASP A 104 -6.68 -7.69 -43.13
N SER A 105 -6.86 -8.65 -44.02
CA SER A 105 -5.82 -9.45 -44.70
C SER A 105 -5.17 -8.74 -45.89
N ASP A 106 -3.95 -9.16 -46.20
CA ASP A 106 -3.30 -8.98 -47.50
C ASP A 106 -4.23 -9.37 -48.67
N GLU A 107 -4.51 -8.44 -49.58
CA GLU A 107 -4.84 -8.75 -50.98
C GLU A 107 -3.83 -8.03 -51.88
N ASN A 108 -2.78 -8.76 -52.23
CA ASN A 108 -2.00 -8.54 -53.44
C ASN A 108 -2.39 -9.64 -54.43
N GLU A 109 -3.02 -9.30 -55.54
CA GLU A 109 -2.90 -10.04 -56.80
C GLU A 109 -3.24 -9.15 -58.01
N GLU A 110 -2.21 -8.98 -58.87
CA GLU A 110 -2.14 -8.59 -60.30
C GLU A 110 -2.66 -7.23 -60.81
#